data_AF-A0A965PR57-F1
#
_entry.id   AF-A0A965PR57-F1
#
_cell.length_a   1.000
_cell.length_b   1.000
_cell.length_c   1.000
_cell.angle_alpha   90.00
_cell.angle_beta   90.00
_cell.angle_gamma   90.00
#
_symmetry.space_group_name_H-M   'P 1'
#
loop_
_entity.id
_entity.type
_entity.pdbx_description
1 polymer ?
#
loop_
_entity_poly.entity_id
_entity_poly.type
_entity_poly.pdbx_seq_one_letter_code
_entity_poly.pdbx_strand_id
1 'polypeptide(L)' 'MSDNAKWLLEILERVKRKLSKERDRAETSHAPRLRAILADVDAARLIAKEVAQSPTTKTKENTK' A
#
# COMPACT_ATOMS: atom_id res chain seq x y z
N MET A 1 6.41 40.88 -21.09
CA MET A 1 6.90 39.49 -21.00
C MET A 1 7.49 39.11 -22.34
N SER A 2 8.78 38.75 -22.38
CA SER A 2 9.44 38.23 -23.59
C SER A 2 8.75 36.93 -24.04
N ASP A 3 8.65 36.70 -25.34
CA ASP A 3 7.98 35.49 -25.88
C ASP A 3 8.68 34.20 -25.44
N ASN A 4 10.00 34.25 -25.18
CA ASN A 4 10.73 33.14 -24.55
C ASN A 4 10.21 32.79 -23.16
N ALA A 5 9.80 33.80 -22.37
CA ALA A 5 9.28 33.58 -21.02
C ALA A 5 7.90 32.90 -21.05
N LYS A 6 7.05 33.26 -22.02
CA LYS A 6 5.74 32.62 -22.21
C LYS A 6 5.90 31.16 -22.63
N TRP A 7 6.78 30.90 -23.60
CA TRP A 7 7.08 29.54 -24.05
C TRP A 7 7.60 28.64 -22.93
N LEU A 8 8.49 29.16 -22.09
CA LEU A 8 9.01 28.42 -20.94
C LEU A 8 7.90 28.06 -19.94
N LEU A 9 6.99 29.00 -19.65
CA LEU A 9 5.86 28.77 -18.76
C LEU A 9 4.92 27.68 -19.31
N GLU A 10 4.62 27.70 -20.61
CA GLU A 10 3.79 26.68 -21.24
C GLU A 10 4.41 25.28 -21.13
N ILE A 11 5.72 25.16 -21.31
CA ILE A 11 6.44 23.90 -21.14
C ILE A 11 6.38 23.42 -19.69
N LEU A 12 6.66 24.32 -18.73
CA LEU A 12 6.62 23.98 -17.31
C LEU A 12 5.22 23.52 -16.89
N GLU A 13 4.17 24.16 -17.40
CA GLU A 13 2.80 23.78 -17.12
C GLU A 13 2.45 22.41 -17.72
N ARG A 14 2.97 22.11 -18.92
CA ARG A 14 2.80 20.79 -19.55
C ARG A 14 3.53 19.69 -18.77
N VAL A 15 4.73 19.96 -18.29
CA VAL A 15 5.49 19.03 -17.44
C VAL A 15 4.77 18.80 -16.12
N LYS A 16 4.32 19.88 -15.47
CA LYS A 16 3.55 19.80 -14.21
C LYS A 16 2.31 18.92 -14.38
N ARG A 17 1.53 19.11 -15.45
CA ARG A 17 0.35 18.28 -15.74
C ARG A 17 0.69 16.79 -15.93
N LYS A 18 1.78 16.48 -16.64
CA LYS A 18 2.24 15.09 -16.81
C LYS A 18 2.63 14.46 -15.47
N LEU A 19 3.39 15.18 -14.63
CA LEU A 19 3.80 14.69 -13.32
C LEU A 19 2.60 14.46 -12.39
N SER A 20 1.63 15.38 -12.36
CA SER A 20 0.39 15.20 -11.60
C SER A 20 -0.36 13.95 -12.04
N LYS A 21 -0.48 13.73 -13.36
CA LYS A 21 -1.16 12.54 -13.90
C LYS A 21 -0.46 11.24 -13.50
N GLU A 22 0.86 11.19 -13.57
CA GLU A 22 1.62 10.00 -13.16
C GLU A 22 1.54 9.75 -11.65
N ARG A 23 1.56 10.81 -10.82
CA ARG A 23 1.29 10.70 -9.38
C ARG A 23 -0.09 10.11 -9.12
N ASP A 24 -1.13 10.69 -9.72
CA ASP A 24 -2.52 10.27 -9.48
C ASP A 24 -2.74 8.82 -9.96
N ARG A 25 -2.08 8.45 -11.07
CA ARG A 25 -2.05 7.08 -11.55
C ARG A 25 -1.39 6.15 -10.54
N ALA A 26 -0.22 6.50 -10.02
CA ALA A 26 0.50 5.68 -9.06
C ALA A 26 -0.30 5.49 -7.75
N GLU A 27 -0.94 6.56 -7.28
CA GLU A 27 -1.81 6.53 -6.10
C GLU A 27 -3.02 5.61 -6.34
N THR A 28 -3.63 5.67 -7.52
CA THR A 28 -4.76 4.82 -7.87
C THR A 28 -4.35 3.36 -8.11
N SER A 29 -3.22 3.10 -8.75
CA SER A 29 -2.83 1.76 -9.21
C SER A 29 -2.07 0.94 -8.18
N HIS A 30 -1.29 1.58 -7.30
CA HIS A 30 -0.41 0.92 -6.34
C HIS A 30 -0.91 1.03 -4.91
N ALA A 31 -1.53 2.16 -4.51
CA ALA A 31 -1.94 2.34 -3.12
C ALA A 31 -3.01 1.32 -2.66
N PRO A 32 -4.02 0.93 -3.46
CA PRO A 32 -4.98 -0.10 -3.05
C PRO A 32 -4.33 -1.47 -2.84
N ARG A 33 -3.38 -1.84 -3.71
CA ARG A 33 -2.64 -3.11 -3.59
C ARG A 33 -1.76 -3.15 -2.34
N LEU A 34 -1.04 -2.06 -2.05
CA LEU A 34 -0.27 -1.96 -0.81
C LEU A 34 -1.17 -2.03 0.42
N ARG A 35 -2.32 -1.35 0.41
CA ARG A 35 -3.29 -1.43 1.51
C ARG A 35 -3.84 -2.84 1.73
N ALA A 36 -4.14 -3.57 0.66
CA ALA A 36 -4.59 -4.96 0.75
C ALA A 36 -3.51 -5.86 1.37
N ILE A 37 -2.26 -5.75 0.91
CA ILE A 37 -1.14 -6.52 1.47
C ILE A 37 -0.94 -6.22 2.95
N LEU A 38 -1.03 -4.95 3.36
CA LEU A 38 -0.95 -4.57 4.77
C LEU A 38 -2.09 -5.16 5.59
N ALA A 39 -3.32 -5.15 5.06
CA ALA A 39 -4.47 -5.77 5.72
C ALA A 39 -4.30 -7.30 5.87
N ASP A 40 -3.79 -7.98 4.84
CA ASP A 40 -3.51 -9.42 4.89
C ASP A 40 -2.44 -9.76 5.92
N VAL A 41 -1.38 -8.95 6.01
CA VAL A 41 -0.31 -9.10 7.01
C VAL A 41 -0.85 -8.87 8.42
N ASP A 42 -1.67 -7.86 8.64
CA ASP A 42 -2.30 -7.62 9.94
C ASP A 42 -3.25 -8.75 10.34
N ALA A 43 -4.03 -9.29 9.40
CA ALA A 43 -4.89 -10.45 9.62
C ALA A 43 -4.07 -11.69 10.01
N ALA A 44 -2.99 -11.98 9.27
CA ALA A 44 -2.08 -13.08 9.59
C ALA A 44 -1.44 -12.90 10.97
N ARG A 45 -1.08 -11.67 11.36
CA ARG A 45 -0.53 -11.37 12.67
C ARG A 45 -1.53 -11.61 13.81
N LEU A 46 -2.81 -11.30 13.59
CA LEU A 46 -3.87 -11.60 14.57
C LEU A 46 -4.06 -13.11 14.74
N ILE A 47 -4.12 -13.87 13.63
CA ILE A 47 -4.22 -15.34 13.67
C ILE A 47 -3.01 -15.94 14.39
N ALA A 48 -1.79 -15.47 14.09
CA ALA A 48 -0.58 -15.95 14.76
C ALA A 48 -0.61 -15.69 16.27
N LYS A 49 -1.15 -14.56 16.72
CA LYS A 49 -1.35 -14.28 18.14
C LYS A 49 -2.36 -15.22 18.78
N GLU A 50 -3.49 -15.47 18.12
CA GLU A 50 -4.51 -16.40 18.60
C GLU A 50 -3.94 -17.82 18.73
N VAL A 51 -3.19 -18.29 17.73
CA VAL A 51 -2.51 -19.60 17.77
C VAL A 51 -1.45 -19.66 18.88
N ALA A 52 -0.70 -18.57 19.09
CA ALA A 52 0.31 -18.51 20.16
C ALA A 52 -0.31 -18.43 21.57
N GLN A 53 -1.52 -17.89 21.70
CA GLN A 53 -2.26 -17.77 22.96
C GLN A 53 -3.15 -18.96 23.24
N SER A 54 -3.53 -19.73 22.20
CA SER A 54 -4.20 -21.01 22.32
C SER A 54 -3.33 -21.94 23.19
N PRO A 55 -3.74 -22.27 24.43
CA PRO A 55 -3.04 -23.28 25.19
C PRO A 55 -3.10 -24.56 24.36
N THR A 56 -1.95 -25.12 24.03
CA THR A 56 -1.88 -26.47 23.49
C THR A 56 -2.83 -27.33 24.31
N THR A 57 -3.90 -27.81 23.66
CA THR A 57 -4.79 -28.80 24.23
C THR A 57 -3.85 -29.87 24.77
N LYS A 58 -3.78 -29.95 26.10
CA LYS A 58 -3.14 -31.04 26.84
C LYS A 58 -3.95 -32.28 26.51
N THR A 59 -3.77 -32.83 25.32
CA THR A 59 -4.13 -34.19 25.01
C THR A 59 -3.09 -35.03 25.73
N LYS A 60 -3.29 -35.16 27.04
CA LYS A 60 -2.82 -36.32 27.78
C LYS A 60 -3.54 -37.50 27.15
N GLU A 61 -2.90 -38.08 26.16
CA GLU A 61 -3.20 -39.40 25.64
C GLU A 61 -2.92 -40.37 26.79
N ASN A 62 -3.94 -40.55 27.63
CA ASN A 62 -3.96 -41.52 28.71
C ASN A 62 -4.93 -42.61 28.25
N THR A 63 -4.48 -43.43 27.30
CA THR A 63 -5.18 -44.66 26.94
C THR A 63 -4.46 -45.82 27.63
N LYS A 64 -5.25 -46.42 28.52
CA LYS A 64 -5.00 -47.54 29.40
C LYS A 64 -4.73 -48.83 28.66
#